data_AF-A0A3D1AR96-F1
#
_entry.id   AF-A0A3D1AR96-F1
#
_cell.length_a   1.000
_cell.length_b   1.000
_cell.length_c   1.000
_cell.angle_alpha   90.00
_cell.angle_beta   90.00
_cell.angle_gamma   90.00
#
_symmetry.space_group_name_H-M   'P 1'
#
loop_
_entity.id
_entity.type
_entity.pdbx_description
1 polymer ?
#
loop_
_entity_poly.entity_id
_entity_poly.type
_entity_poly.pdbx_seq_one_letter_code
_entity_poly.pdbx_strand_id
1 'polypeptide(L)'
;MKFWIALAFFSLLGCSRSNTPAATAEVHAGGPPGSSIVGILPGMMPVIDAADIYSEDHAGNLSPAVRNFPARVYVPNTESNTVSVIDPATYRVIDTFPVGRLPQHVTP
;
A
#
# COMPACT_ATOMS: atom_id res chain seq x y z
N MET A 1 -53.77 -18.19 -0.35
CA MET A 1 -52.69 -18.55 -1.30
C MET A 1 -51.38 -18.54 -0.52
N LYS A 2 -51.03 -19.51 0.35
CA LYS A 2 -50.90 -20.97 0.22
C LYS A 2 -49.80 -21.38 -0.77
N PHE A 3 -48.56 -21.41 -0.31
CA PHE A 3 -47.54 -22.33 -0.82
C PHE A 3 -46.80 -22.97 0.35
N TRP A 4 -46.73 -24.29 0.29
CA TRP A 4 -46.24 -25.25 1.27
C TRP A 4 -45.02 -25.95 0.62
N ILE A 5 -43.97 -26.20 1.43
CA ILE A 5 -43.05 -27.36 1.40
C ILE A 5 -42.21 -27.64 0.14
N ALA A 6 -40.88 -27.77 0.34
CA ALA A 6 -40.17 -29.04 0.15
C ALA A 6 -38.68 -28.94 0.55
N LEU A 7 -38.33 -29.69 1.59
CA LEU A 7 -36.97 -30.09 1.92
C LEU A 7 -36.50 -31.07 0.82
N ALA A 8 -35.37 -30.80 0.17
CA ALA A 8 -34.67 -31.78 -0.65
C ALA A 8 -33.24 -31.92 -0.13
N PHE A 9 -33.01 -32.99 0.62
CA PHE A 9 -31.69 -33.52 0.95
C PHE A 9 -31.06 -34.04 -0.35
N PHE A 10 -30.06 -33.34 -0.89
CA PHE A 10 -29.23 -33.86 -1.97
C PHE A 10 -27.88 -34.27 -1.38
N SER A 11 -27.68 -35.58 -1.32
CA SER A 11 -26.48 -36.20 -0.79
C SER A 11 -25.48 -36.50 -1.91
N LEU A 12 -24.20 -36.30 -1.58
CA LEU A 12 -23.00 -36.87 -2.21
C LEU A 12 -22.76 -36.59 -3.71
N LEU A 13 -21.77 -35.74 -3.97
CA LEU A 13 -20.53 -36.20 -4.60
C LEU A 13 -19.41 -35.17 -4.39
N GLY A 14 -18.38 -35.59 -3.66
CA GLY A 14 -17.16 -34.81 -3.50
C GLY A 14 -16.41 -34.71 -4.82
N CYS A 15 -16.11 -33.48 -5.23
CA CYS A 15 -14.95 -33.19 -6.05
C CYS A 15 -13.90 -32.58 -5.14
N SER A 16 -12.94 -33.40 -4.73
CA SER A 16 -11.69 -32.93 -4.14
C SER A 16 -11.02 -31.97 -5.12
N ARG A 17 -11.11 -30.66 -4.86
CA ARG A 17 -10.16 -29.71 -5.45
C ARG A 17 -8.83 -29.95 -4.76
N SER A 18 -7.91 -30.57 -5.47
CA SER A 18 -6.49 -30.48 -5.15
C SER A 18 -6.09 -29.00 -5.28
N ASN A 19 -6.20 -28.26 -4.18
CA ASN A 19 -5.47 -27.01 -4.02
C ASN A 19 -3.99 -27.39 -3.95
N THR A 20 -3.31 -27.35 -5.09
CA THR A 20 -1.87 -27.22 -5.11
C THR A 20 -1.55 -25.87 -4.47
N PRO A 21 -0.81 -25.78 -3.35
CA PRO A 21 -0.12 -24.54 -3.04
C PRO A 21 0.93 -24.37 -4.14
N ALA A 22 0.61 -23.53 -5.14
CA ALA A 22 1.65 -22.97 -5.98
C ALA A 22 2.63 -22.27 -5.04
N ALA A 23 3.88 -22.71 -5.16
CA ALA A 23 4.98 -22.44 -4.28
C ALA A 23 4.97 -21.02 -3.70
N THR A 24 5.08 -20.97 -2.38
CA THR A 24 5.70 -19.90 -1.61
C THR A 24 6.82 -19.29 -2.46
N ALA A 25 6.71 -17.99 -2.72
CA ALA A 25 7.82 -17.21 -3.24
C ALA A 25 9.04 -17.53 -2.37
N GLU A 26 10.07 -18.09 -3.00
CA GLU A 26 11.38 -18.19 -2.38
C GLU A 26 11.82 -16.76 -2.08
N VAL A 27 11.71 -16.37 -0.81
CA VAL A 27 12.41 -15.22 -0.26
C VAL A 27 13.87 -15.46 -0.57
N HIS A 28 14.40 -14.68 -1.52
CA HIS A 28 15.80 -14.76 -1.88
C HIS A 28 16.60 -14.54 -0.59
N ALA A 29 17.36 -15.57 -0.24
CA ALA A 29 18.12 -15.64 0.98
C ALA A 29 19.03 -14.42 1.13
N GLY A 30 19.08 -13.89 2.34
CA GLY A 30 19.97 -12.80 2.71
C GLY A 30 21.43 -13.13 2.40
N GLY A 31 22.03 -12.32 1.54
CA GLY A 31 23.44 -11.95 1.64
C GLY A 31 23.52 -10.50 2.11
N PRO A 32 24.58 -10.08 2.82
CA PRO A 32 24.75 -8.66 3.13
C PRO A 32 24.75 -7.89 1.81
N PRO A 33 24.00 -6.78 1.66
CA PRO A 33 24.17 -5.92 0.50
C PRO A 33 25.56 -5.28 0.63
N GLY A 34 26.56 -5.95 0.05
CA GLY A 34 27.83 -5.35 -0.23
C GLY A 34 27.58 -4.19 -1.17
N SER A 35 28.07 -3.01 -0.81
CA SER A 35 28.04 -1.80 -1.63
C SER A 35 28.48 -2.13 -3.06
N SER A 36 27.52 -2.33 -3.95
CA SER A 36 27.79 -2.60 -5.35
C SER A 36 28.06 -1.26 -5.99
N ILE A 37 29.35 -1.00 -6.24
CA ILE A 37 29.85 0.12 -7.02
C ILE A 37 29.42 -0.05 -8.50
N VAL A 38 28.13 0.13 -8.79
CA VAL A 38 27.64 0.40 -10.14
C VAL A 38 28.36 1.65 -10.60
N GLY A 39 29.24 1.58 -11.62
CA GLY A 39 30.15 2.66 -12.06
C GLY A 39 29.70 4.08 -11.73
N ILE A 40 30.04 4.53 -10.51
CA ILE A 40 29.53 5.78 -9.97
C ILE A 40 30.50 6.88 -10.40
N LEU A 41 29.99 7.99 -10.92
CA LEU A 41 30.84 9.11 -11.32
C LEU A 41 31.58 9.67 -10.08
N PRO A 42 32.82 10.14 -10.24
CA PRO A 42 33.55 10.79 -9.14
C PRO A 42 32.72 11.92 -8.49
N GLY A 43 32.57 11.88 -7.17
CA GLY A 43 31.81 12.87 -6.40
C GLY A 43 30.33 12.53 -6.17
N MET A 44 29.81 11.44 -6.74
CA MET A 44 28.47 10.93 -6.42
C MET A 44 28.47 10.25 -5.05
N MET A 45 27.36 10.36 -4.31
CA MET A 45 27.14 9.55 -3.12
C MET A 45 27.10 8.05 -3.46
N PRO A 46 27.53 7.17 -2.55
CA PRO A 46 27.44 5.73 -2.76
C PRO A 46 25.99 5.30 -3.02
N VAL A 47 25.79 4.37 -3.94
CA VAL A 47 24.51 3.67 -4.09
C VAL A 47 24.38 2.69 -2.93
N ILE A 48 23.42 2.95 -2.05
CA ILE A 48 23.23 2.21 -0.80
C ILE A 48 22.62 0.84 -1.10
N ASP A 49 21.59 0.81 -1.96
CA ASP A 49 21.02 -0.42 -2.51
C ASP A 49 20.76 -0.25 -4.01
N ALA A 50 21.46 -1.04 -4.82
CA ALA A 50 21.30 -1.02 -6.28
C ALA A 50 20.04 -1.74 -6.76
N ALA A 51 19.44 -2.59 -5.91
CA ALA A 51 18.18 -3.27 -6.20
C ALA A 51 16.96 -2.43 -5.80
N ASP A 52 17.14 -1.45 -4.91
CA ASP A 52 16.07 -0.59 -4.40
C ASP A 52 16.50 0.88 -4.28
N ILE A 53 16.10 1.66 -5.29
CA ILE A 53 16.37 3.10 -5.35
C ILE A 53 15.63 3.91 -4.27
N TYR A 54 14.65 3.31 -3.56
CA TYR A 54 13.90 3.95 -2.49
C TYR A 54 14.31 3.45 -1.09
N SER A 55 15.42 2.71 -1.00
CA SER A 55 15.92 2.10 0.25
C SER A 55 16.00 3.06 1.44
N GLU A 56 16.34 4.33 1.21
CA GLU A 56 16.47 5.31 2.28
C GLU A 56 15.15 5.99 2.69
N ASP A 57 14.09 5.88 1.89
CA ASP A 57 12.81 6.55 2.14
C ASP A 57 11.73 5.58 2.68
N HIS A 58 12.10 4.34 3.01
CA HIS A 58 11.19 3.37 3.63
C HIS A 58 10.66 3.87 4.98
N ALA A 59 9.46 3.41 5.37
CA ALA A 59 8.80 3.81 6.62
C ALA A 59 9.66 3.60 7.89
N GLY A 60 10.67 2.73 7.85
CA GLY A 60 11.61 2.49 8.94
C GLY A 60 12.77 3.50 9.04
N ASN A 61 13.01 4.29 7.99
CA ASN A 61 14.19 5.16 7.85
C ASN A 61 13.84 6.66 7.88
N LEU A 62 12.56 6.99 8.10
CA LEU A 62 12.12 8.36 8.33
C LEU A 62 12.60 8.89 9.70
N SER A 63 12.74 10.22 9.80
CA SER A 63 13.07 10.90 11.05
C SER A 63 12.16 10.45 12.21
N PRO A 64 12.68 10.22 13.43
CA PRO A 64 11.85 9.86 14.59
C PRO A 64 10.72 10.86 14.89
N ALA A 65 10.86 12.11 14.44
CA ALA A 65 9.87 13.16 14.62
C ALA A 65 8.50 12.81 14.01
N VAL A 66 8.45 12.05 12.92
CA VAL A 66 7.19 11.71 12.23
C VAL A 66 6.54 10.42 12.74
N ARG A 67 7.17 9.71 13.69
CA ARG A 67 6.72 8.38 14.14
C ARG A 67 5.28 8.35 14.65
N ASN A 68 4.82 9.45 15.26
CA ASN A 68 3.50 9.53 15.86
C ASN A 68 2.50 10.32 15.01
N PHE A 69 2.87 10.67 13.77
CA PHE A 69 1.93 11.34 12.87
C PHE A 69 0.89 10.34 12.38
N PRO A 70 -0.39 10.71 12.34
CA PRO A 70 -1.42 9.82 11.86
C PRO A 70 -1.26 9.59 10.36
N ALA A 71 -1.45 8.35 9.91
CA ALA A 71 -1.57 8.06 8.49
C ALA A 71 -2.84 8.73 7.94
N ARG A 72 -2.69 9.52 6.87
CA ARG A 72 -3.76 10.31 6.25
C ARG A 72 -3.55 10.35 4.74
N VAL A 73 -4.66 10.31 4.00
CA VAL A 73 -4.66 10.58 2.55
C VAL A 73 -5.37 11.91 2.34
N TYR A 74 -4.70 12.83 1.64
CA TYR A 74 -5.23 14.15 1.33
C TYR A 74 -5.58 14.23 -0.16
N VAL A 75 -6.82 14.62 -0.45
CA VAL A 75 -7.33 14.71 -1.84
C VAL A 75 -7.73 16.15 -2.14
N PRO A 76 -6.92 16.87 -2.95
CA PRO A 76 -7.30 18.16 -3.51
C PRO A 76 -8.52 18.07 -4.43
N ASN A 77 -9.56 18.83 -4.14
CA ASN A 77 -10.76 18.92 -4.96
C ASN A 77 -10.78 20.26 -5.70
N THR A 78 -10.38 20.23 -6.97
CA THR A 78 -10.23 21.43 -7.81
C THR A 78 -11.52 22.25 -7.93
N GLU A 79 -12.66 21.60 -8.23
CA GLU A 79 -13.92 22.31 -8.49
C GLU A 79 -14.51 22.96 -7.23
N SER A 80 -14.39 22.28 -6.08
CA SER A 80 -14.97 22.75 -4.82
C SER A 80 -14.02 23.63 -4.00
N ASN A 81 -12.74 23.75 -4.39
CA ASN A 81 -11.72 24.48 -3.65
C ASN A 81 -11.56 23.96 -2.20
N THR A 82 -11.58 22.64 -2.03
CA THR A 82 -11.43 21.96 -0.73
C THR A 82 -10.35 20.89 -0.79
N VAL A 83 -9.94 20.39 0.38
CA VAL A 83 -9.17 19.15 0.52
C VAL A 83 -9.96 18.20 1.41
N SER A 84 -10.14 16.97 0.94
CA SER A 84 -10.71 15.88 1.75
C SER A 84 -9.57 15.13 2.47
N VAL A 85 -9.81 14.76 3.72
CA VAL A 85 -8.91 13.91 4.52
C VAL A 85 -9.56 12.54 4.68
N ILE A 86 -8.83 11.50 4.29
CA ILE A 86 -9.29 10.12 4.32
C ILE A 86 -8.44 9.32 5.30
N ASP A 87 -9.11 8.50 6.13
CA ASP A 87 -8.47 7.45 6.92
C ASP A 87 -8.19 6.22 6.05
N PRO A 88 -6.93 5.83 5.82
CA PRO A 88 -6.59 4.70 4.95
C PRO A 88 -7.02 3.34 5.52
N ALA A 89 -7.28 3.21 6.82
CA ALA A 89 -7.72 1.95 7.43
C ALA A 89 -9.19 1.65 7.13
N THR A 90 -10.03 2.68 7.10
CA THR A 90 -11.47 2.55 6.92
C THR A 90 -11.95 3.03 5.54
N TYR A 91 -11.09 3.70 4.78
CA TYR A 91 -11.39 4.38 3.51
C TYR A 91 -12.51 5.41 3.62
N ARG A 92 -12.72 5.99 4.81
CA ARG A 92 -13.76 6.99 5.05
C ARG A 92 -13.15 8.39 5.01
N VAL A 93 -13.91 9.34 4.46
CA VAL A 93 -13.63 10.77 4.65
C VAL A 93 -13.89 11.10 6.11
N ILE A 94 -12.86 11.59 6.79
CA ILE A 94 -12.89 11.96 8.20
C ILE A 94 -12.91 13.47 8.41
N ASP A 95 -12.53 14.24 7.39
CA ASP A 95 -12.60 15.70 7.39
C ASP A 95 -12.61 16.26 5.97
N THR A 96 -13.13 17.47 5.80
CA THR A 96 -13.04 18.27 4.58
C THR A 96 -12.91 19.74 4.95
N PHE A 97 -11.85 20.39 4.48
CA PHE A 97 -11.61 21.80 4.78
C PHE A 97 -11.42 22.64 3.51
N PRO A 98 -11.83 23.93 3.54
CA PRO A 98 -11.64 24.83 2.40
C PRO A 98 -10.17 25.20 2.24
N VAL A 99 -9.76 25.40 0.99
CA VAL A 99 -8.43 25.90 0.62
C VAL A 99 -8.56 27.01 -0.43
N GLY A 100 -7.41 27.46 -0.96
CA GLY A 100 -7.37 28.37 -2.10
C GLY A 100 -7.98 27.77 -3.37
N ARG A 101 -7.93 28.54 -4.45
CA ARG A 101 -8.58 28.14 -5.71
C ARG A 101 -7.83 27.00 -6.40
N LEU A 102 -8.59 26.06 -6.97
CA LEU A 102 -8.13 25.01 -7.87
C LEU A 102 -6.94 24.20 -7.32
N PRO A 103 -7.01 23.61 -6.11
CA PRO A 103 -5.90 22.85 -5.57
C PRO A 103 -5.62 21.62 -6.46
N GLN A 104 -4.35 21.42 -6.83
CA GLN A 104 -3.89 20.36 -7.77
C GLN A 104 -2.92 19.35 -7.13
N HIS A 105 -2.07 19.81 -6.21
CA HIS A 105 -0.91 19.04 -5.77
C HIS A 105 -0.77 19.07 -4.25
N VAL A 106 -0.25 17.99 -3.68
CA VAL A 106 0.17 17.89 -2.29
C VAL A 106 1.68 17.68 -2.29
N THR A 107 2.41 18.49 -1.53
CA THR A 107 3.87 18.35 -1.37
C THR A 107 4.16 17.60 -0.07
N PRO A 108 4.90 16.48 -0.11
CA PRO A 108 5.35 15.76 1.07
C PRO A 108 6.45 16.50 1.83
#